data_AF-A0A1M5RCY0-F1
#
_entry.id   AF-A0A1M5RCY0-F1
#
_cell.length_a   1.000
_cell.length_b   1.000
_cell.length_c   1.000
_cell.angle_alpha   90.00
_cell.angle_beta   90.00
_cell.angle_gamma   90.00
#
_symmetry.space_group_name_H-M   'P 1'
#
loop_
_entity.id
_entity.type
_entity.pdbx_description
1 polymer ?
#
loop_
_entity_poly.entity_id
_entity_poly.type
_entity_poly.pdbx_seq_one_letter_code
_entity_poly.pdbx_strand_id
1 'polypeptide(L)' 'MEYVIELLEENRKYLERHIRDNNLMQKDMKKATEELSQVSQLKRAIKILKLKSRKQ' A
#
# COMPACT_ATOMS: atom_id res chain seq x y z
N MET A 1 -6.44 -9.45 -14.22
CA MET A 1 -6.66 -8.94 -12.84
C MET A 1 -5.43 -9.16 -11.97
N GLU A 2 -4.71 -10.26 -12.18
CA GLU A 2 -3.46 -10.62 -11.51
C GLU A 2 -2.35 -9.57 -11.61
N TYR A 3 -2.01 -9.10 -12.82
CA TYR A 3 -1.03 -8.01 -13.00
C TYR A 3 -1.34 -6.74 -12.20
N VAL A 4 -2.61 -6.35 -12.12
CA VAL A 4 -3.04 -5.17 -11.34
C VAL A 4 -2.84 -5.40 -9.84
N ILE A 5 -3.10 -6.62 -9.37
CA ILE A 5 -2.88 -7.00 -7.97
C ILE A 5 -1.38 -6.98 -7.64
N GLU A 6 -0.53 -7.50 -8.53
CA GLU A 6 0.93 -7.49 -8.36
C GLU A 6 1.47 -6.05 -8.30
N LEU A 7 1.08 -5.19 -9.24
CA LEU A 7 1.49 -3.78 -9.26
C LEU A 7 1.07 -3.03 -7.98
N LEU A 8 -0.13 -3.30 -7.47
CA LEU A 8 -0.60 -2.71 -6.21
C LEU A 8 0.19 -3.24 -5.00
N GLU A 9 0.59 -4.51 -5.02
CA GLU A 9 1.44 -5.09 -3.98
C GLU A 9 2.86 -4.52 -3.97
N GLU A 10 3.44 -4.28 -5.14
CA GLU A 10 4.74 -3.63 -5.28
C GLU A 10 4.70 -2.19 -4.76
N ASN A 11 3.70 -1.42 -5.16
CA ASN A 11 3.51 -0.05 -4.66
C ASN A 11 3.31 -0.01 -3.14
N ARG A 12 2.55 -0.95 -2.58
CA ARG A 12 2.39 -1.08 -1.12
C ARG A 12 3.72 -1.33 -0.43
N LYS A 13 4.53 -2.27 -0.95
CA LYS A 13 5.86 -2.61 -0.40
C LYS A 13 6.81 -1.41 -0.50
N TYR A 14 6.77 -0.68 -1.61
CA TYR A 14 7.57 0.52 -1.82
C TYR A 14 7.25 1.59 -0.76
N LEU A 15 5.97 1.91 -0.56
CA LEU A 15 5.55 2.89 0.45
C LEU A 15 5.93 2.46 1.87
N GLU A 16 5.74 1.19 2.24
CA GLU A 16 6.16 0.69 3.55
C GLU A 16 7.68 0.80 3.77
N ARG A 17 8.49 0.55 2.73
CA ARG A 17 9.95 0.77 2.78
C ARG A 17 10.28 2.25 2.84
N HIS A 18 9.61 3.10 2.06
CA HIS A 18 9.85 4.55 2.04
C HIS A 18 9.64 5.16 3.42
N ILE A 19 8.55 4.82 4.11
CA ILE A 19 8.25 5.28 5.48
C ILE A 19 9.38 4.87 6.45
N ARG A 20 9.81 3.60 6.38
CA ARG A 20 10.81 3.04 7.28
C ARG A 20 12.20 3.58 7.01
N ASP A 21 12.66 3.51 5.77
CA ASP A 21 14.04 3.79 5.38
C ASP A 21 14.34 5.30 5.45
N ASN A 22 13.34 6.16 5.22
CA ASN A 22 13.49 7.60 5.44
C ASN A 22 13.27 8.03 6.90
N ASN A 23 12.86 7.10 7.77
CA ASN A 23 12.50 7.38 9.16
C ASN A 23 11.43 8.49 9.25
N LEU A 24 10.45 8.45 8.34
CA LEU A 24 9.46 9.51 8.14
C LEU A 24 8.63 9.75 9.39
N MET A 25 8.38 8.71 10.19
CA MET A 25 7.70 8.84 11.48
C MET A 25 8.36 9.83 12.43
N GLN A 26 9.70 9.91 12.43
CA GLN A 26 10.45 10.79 13.31
C GLN A 26 10.71 12.16 12.67
N LYS A 27 10.88 12.19 11.34
CA LYS A 27 11.21 13.43 10.62
C LYS A 27 10.00 14.28 10.25
N ASP A 28 8.91 13.63 9.84
CA ASP A 28 7.69 14.27 9.38
C ASP A 28 6.49 13.34 9.63
N MET A 29 5.96 13.41 10.85
CA MET A 29 4.86 12.57 11.30
C MET A 29 3.59 12.77 10.47
N LYS A 30 3.35 13.97 9.95
CA LYS A 30 2.17 14.26 9.12
C LYS A 30 2.26 13.50 7.81
N LYS A 31 3.40 13.61 7.13
CA LYS A 31 3.66 12.87 5.88
C LYS A 31 3.65 11.36 6.11
N ALA A 32 4.23 10.88 7.21
CA ALA A 32 4.19 9.46 7.57
C ALA A 32 2.75 8.95 7.74
N THR A 33 1.88 9.75 8.37
CA THR A 33 0.46 9.41 8.57
C THR A 33 -0.30 9.36 7.24
N GLU A 34 -0.03 10.31 6.33
CA GLU A 34 -0.61 10.33 4.99
C GLU A 34 -0.20 9.09 4.18
N GLU A 35 1.09 8.74 4.19
CA GLU A 35 1.59 7.55 3.48
C GLU A 35 1.07 6.25 4.09
N LEU A 36 0.95 6.15 5.43
CA LEU A 36 0.30 5.01 6.08
C LEU A 36 -1.19 4.87 5.73
N SER A 37 -1.87 5.99 5.55
CA SER A 37 -3.26 6.00 5.07
C SER A 37 -3.35 5.42 3.66
N GLN A 38 -2.44 5.82 2.77
CA GLN A 38 -2.34 5.27 1.41
C GLN A 38 -2.05 3.76 1.42
N VAL A 39 -1.11 3.30 2.27
CA VAL A 39 -0.83 1.86 2.47
C VAL A 39 -2.10 1.10 2.89
N SER A 40 -2.90 1.69 3.78
CA SER A 40 -4.16 1.09 4.24
C SER A 40 -5.20 1.02 3.14
N GLN A 41 -5.30 2.04 2.29
CA GLN A 41 -6.18 2.05 1.11
C GLN A 41 -5.75 0.97 0.10
N LEU A 42 -4.44 0.85 -0.18
CA LEU A 42 -3.89 -0.18 -1.06
C LEU A 42 -4.22 -1.59 -0.56
N LYS A 43 -4.07 -1.85 0.74
CA LYS A 43 -4.45 -3.15 1.34
C LYS A 43 -5.92 -3.49 1.11
N ARG A 44 -6.82 -2.51 1.23
CA ARG A 44 -8.26 -2.70 0.96
C ARG A 44 -8.52 -2.95 -0.51
N ALA A 45 -7.92 -2.18 -1.42
CA ALA A 45 -8.08 -2.33 -2.86
C ALA A 45 -7.62 -3.72 -3.33
N ILE A 46 -6.42 -4.16 -2.90
CA ILE A 46 -5.88 -5.50 -3.19
C ILE A 46 -6.85 -6.58 -2.71
N LYS A 47 -7.39 -6.45 -1.48
CA LYS A 47 -8.36 -7.42 -0.93
C LYS A 47 -9.61 -7.53 -1.80
N ILE A 48 -10.19 -6.40 -2.18
CA ILE A 48 -11.40 -6.36 -3.03
C ILE A 48 -11.12 -6.99 -4.40
N LEU A 49 -9.98 -6.64 -5.02
CA LEU A 49 -9.59 -7.18 -6.32
C LEU A 49 -9.35 -8.69 -6.28
N LYS A 50 -8.67 -9.19 -5.24
CA LYS A 50 -8.48 -10.64 -5.03
C LYS A 50 -9.82 -11.37 -4.87
N LEU A 51 -10.77 -10.79 -4.12
CA LEU A 51 -12.11 -11.38 -3.96
C LEU A 51 -12.88 -11.39 -5.27
N LYS A 52 -12.79 -10.32 -6.07
CA LYS A 52 -13.44 -10.24 -7.38
C LYS A 52 -12.85 -11.23 -8.37
N SER A 53 -11.52 -11.37 -8.37
CA SER A 53 -10.81 -12.32 -9.24
C SER A 53 -11.11 -13.79 -8.93
N ARG A 54 -11.52 -14.13 -7.70
CA ARG A 54 -11.91 -15.49 -7.28
C ARG A 54 -13.37 -15.82 -7.58
N LYS A 55 -14.21 -14.81 -7.83
CA LYS A 55 -15.64 -14.99 -8.15
C LYS A 55 -15.91 -15.02 -9.66
N GLN A 56 -14.90 -14.75 -10.49
CA GLN A 56 -14.91 -15.06 -11.92
C GLN A 56 -14.53 -16.51 -12.13
#